data_AF-A0A7Z9FDC0-F1
#
_entry.id   AF-A0A7Z9FDC0-F1
#
_cell.length_a   1.000
_cell.length_b   1.000
_cell.length_c   1.000
_cell.angle_alpha   90.00
_cell.angle_beta   90.00
_cell.angle_gamma   90.00
#
_symmetry.space_group_name_H-M   'P 1'
#
loop_
_entity.id
_entity.type
_entity.pdbx_description
1 polymer ?
#
loop_
_entity_poly.entity_id
_entity_poly.type
_entity_poly.pdbx_seq_one_letter_code
_entity_poly.pdbx_strand_id
1 'polypeptide(L)'
;MQCCHLDYLEQWDLLKSFYPRLHIGPFNLRRYDTGGHFGAVHSERTSLNVLHRVLAWMTYLNDVPEGGETEFPLFRLKVKPEKGKTLIWPAEWTHAHRGSIVKKGPKYITTGWLHLPDDI
;
A
#
# COMPACT_ATOMS: atom_id res chain seq x y z
N MET A 1 12.90 -1.98 -1.12
CA MET A 1 11.63 -2.48 -1.69
C MET A 1 11.82 -3.78 -2.48
N GLN A 2 12.90 -3.91 -3.28
CA GLN A 2 13.19 -5.18 -3.96
C GLN A 2 13.30 -6.39 -3.01
N CYS A 3 13.86 -6.26 -1.81
CA CYS A 3 13.83 -7.35 -0.82
C CYS A 3 12.41 -7.66 -0.31
N CYS A 4 11.61 -6.64 0.01
CA CYS A 4 10.25 -6.81 0.56
C CYS A 4 9.29 -7.49 -0.43
N HIS A 5 9.38 -7.19 -1.73
CA HIS A 5 8.49 -7.84 -2.70
C HIS A 5 8.84 -9.32 -2.93
N LEU A 6 10.14 -9.68 -2.92
CA LEU A 6 10.57 -11.06 -3.05
C LEU A 6 10.13 -11.88 -1.84
N ASP A 7 10.36 -11.35 -0.63
CA ASP A 7 9.89 -11.97 0.62
C ASP A 7 8.37 -12.16 0.62
N TYR A 8 7.60 -11.15 0.16
CA TYR A 8 6.15 -11.29 0.04
C TYR A 8 5.75 -12.38 -0.96
N LEU A 9 6.40 -12.45 -2.12
CA LEU A 9 6.14 -13.54 -3.07
C LEU A 9 6.52 -14.90 -2.49
N GLU A 10 7.58 -14.99 -1.68
CA GLU A 10 7.98 -16.21 -0.98
C GLU A 10 6.96 -16.69 0.04
N GLN A 11 6.33 -15.78 0.77
CA GLN A 11 5.28 -16.14 1.73
C GLN A 11 4.00 -16.63 1.04
N TRP A 12 3.78 -16.29 -0.24
CA TRP A 12 2.58 -16.61 -0.99
C TRP A 12 2.91 -17.31 -2.30
N ASP A 13 3.35 -18.58 -2.23
CA ASP A 13 3.74 -19.37 -3.42
C ASP A 13 2.67 -19.41 -4.52
N LEU A 14 1.39 -19.35 -4.15
CA LEU A 14 0.29 -19.24 -5.10
C LEU A 14 0.41 -17.99 -5.99
N LEU A 15 0.81 -16.84 -5.43
CA LEU A 15 1.01 -15.61 -6.20
C LEU A 15 2.16 -15.74 -7.18
N LYS A 16 3.24 -16.45 -6.84
CA LYS A 16 4.33 -16.75 -7.80
C LYS A 16 3.83 -17.58 -8.98
N SER A 17 2.89 -18.49 -8.74
CA SER A 17 2.34 -19.35 -9.81
C SER A 17 1.47 -18.56 -10.80
N PHE A 18 0.68 -17.61 -10.30
CA PHE A 18 -0.19 -16.77 -11.14
C PHE A 18 0.54 -15.58 -11.76
N TYR A 19 1.53 -15.03 -11.03
CA TYR A 19 2.25 -13.82 -11.38
C TYR A 19 3.75 -14.04 -11.23
N PRO A 20 4.37 -14.83 -12.12
CA PRO A 20 5.79 -15.17 -12.04
C PRO A 20 6.69 -13.94 -12.20
N ARG A 21 6.19 -12.88 -12.84
CA ARG A 21 6.84 -11.58 -12.96
C ARG A 21 5.82 -10.48 -12.69
N LEU A 22 6.19 -9.55 -11.80
CA LEU A 22 5.46 -8.31 -11.56
C LEU A 22 6.41 -7.14 -11.71
N HIS A 23 5.97 -6.09 -12.40
CA HIS A 23 6.71 -4.85 -12.54
C HIS A 23 6.32 -3.88 -11.44
N ILE A 24 7.35 -3.26 -10.86
CA ILE A 24 7.19 -2.15 -9.94
C ILE A 24 7.04 -0.89 -10.79
N GLY A 25 5.83 -0.31 -10.78
CA GLY A 25 5.56 0.93 -11.48
C GLY A 25 6.15 2.17 -10.79
N PRO A 26 5.86 3.37 -11.33
CA PRO A 26 6.22 4.62 -10.66
C PRO A 26 5.60 4.69 -9.26
N PHE A 27 6.29 5.39 -8.36
CA PHE A 27 5.88 5.56 -6.97
C PHE A 27 5.63 7.02 -6.63
N ASN A 28 4.88 7.25 -5.56
CA ASN A 28 4.53 8.56 -5.06
C ASN A 28 5.17 8.78 -3.69
N LEU A 29 5.71 9.96 -3.47
CA LEU A 29 6.08 10.45 -2.14
C LEU A 29 4.96 11.36 -1.63
N ARG A 30 4.46 11.11 -0.42
CA ARG A 30 3.40 11.93 0.18
C ARG A 30 3.77 12.35 1.60
N ARG A 31 3.38 13.58 1.94
CA ARG A 31 3.41 14.15 3.29
C ARG A 31 1.98 14.49 3.72
N TYR A 32 1.63 14.13 4.95
CA TYR A 32 0.42 14.59 5.62
C TYR A 32 0.83 15.32 6.90
N ASP A 33 0.41 16.56 7.03
CA ASP A 33 0.54 17.31 8.29
C ASP A 33 -0.59 16.93 9.26
N THR A 34 -0.53 17.44 10.48
CA THR A 34 -1.60 17.26 11.48
C THR A 34 -2.96 17.65 10.90
N GLY A 35 -3.96 16.79 11.08
CA GLY A 35 -5.30 16.89 10.47
C GLY A 35 -5.40 16.28 9.06
N GLY A 36 -4.28 16.13 8.36
CA GLY A 36 -4.22 15.56 7.01
C GLY A 36 -4.49 14.06 6.99
N HIS A 37 -5.13 13.58 5.93
CA HIS A 37 -5.42 12.16 5.69
C HIS A 37 -5.94 11.88 4.28
N PHE A 38 -6.17 10.60 3.97
CA PHE A 38 -6.94 10.14 2.82
C PHE A 38 -8.14 9.32 3.33
N GLY A 39 -9.24 10.00 3.66
CA GLY A 39 -10.33 9.41 4.47
C GLY A 39 -11.30 8.51 3.73
N ALA A 40 -11.41 8.65 2.41
CA ALA A 40 -12.30 7.82 1.61
C ALA A 40 -11.79 6.37 1.59
N VAL A 41 -12.69 5.43 1.90
CA VAL A 41 -12.41 4.00 1.73
C VAL A 41 -12.32 3.72 0.23
N HIS A 42 -11.21 3.12 -0.20
CA HIS A 42 -10.94 2.85 -1.60
C HIS A 42 -10.15 1.55 -1.76
N SER A 43 -10.16 1.00 -2.96
CA SER A 43 -9.25 -0.05 -3.40
C SER A 43 -8.54 0.40 -4.68
N GLU A 44 -7.47 -0.29 -5.05
CA GLU A 44 -6.61 0.14 -6.14
C GLU A 44 -7.17 -0.16 -7.52
N ARG A 45 -8.10 -1.12 -7.59
CA ARG A 45 -8.73 -1.58 -8.81
C ARG A 45 -10.22 -1.21 -8.83
N THR A 46 -10.51 0.05 -9.18
CA THR A 46 -11.88 0.61 -9.16
C THR A 46 -12.33 1.22 -10.49
N SER A 47 -11.45 1.33 -11.49
CA SER A 47 -11.77 1.87 -12.81
C SER A 47 -10.90 1.24 -13.91
N LEU A 48 -11.34 1.36 -15.18
CA LEU A 48 -10.68 0.73 -16.34
C LEU A 48 -9.19 1.05 -16.46
N ASN A 49 -8.81 2.30 -16.20
CA ASN A 49 -7.43 2.79 -16.31
C ASN A 49 -6.48 2.25 -15.22
N VAL A 50 -6.99 1.60 -14.17
CA VAL A 50 -6.18 1.04 -13.07
C VAL A 50 -6.32 -0.48 -12.93
N LEU A 51 -7.00 -1.14 -13.89
CA LEU A 51 -7.22 -2.59 -13.86
C LEU A 51 -5.95 -3.42 -13.86
N HIS A 52 -4.84 -2.90 -14.38
CA HIS A 52 -3.56 -3.58 -14.47
C HIS A 52 -2.87 -3.81 -13.10
N ARG A 53 -3.27 -3.09 -12.05
CA ARG A 53 -2.65 -3.19 -10.71
C ARG A 53 -2.99 -4.51 -10.05
N VAL A 54 -1.99 -5.26 -9.60
CA VAL A 54 -2.14 -6.55 -8.91
C VAL A 54 -1.99 -6.38 -7.40
N LEU A 55 -0.93 -5.68 -6.97
CA LEU A 55 -0.67 -5.37 -5.57
C LEU A 55 -0.45 -3.86 -5.41
N ALA A 56 -0.79 -3.33 -4.24
CA ALA A 56 -0.28 -2.07 -3.75
C ALA A 56 0.82 -2.31 -2.71
N TRP A 57 1.72 -1.35 -2.61
CA TRP A 57 2.68 -1.28 -1.52
C TRP A 57 2.80 0.12 -0.97
N MET A 58 3.15 0.22 0.31
CA MET A 58 3.43 1.48 0.98
C MET A 58 4.49 1.30 2.06
N THR A 59 5.43 2.23 2.14
CA THR A 59 6.42 2.29 3.24
C THR A 59 6.25 3.57 4.03
N TYR A 60 6.18 3.47 5.36
CA TYR A 60 6.26 4.61 6.25
C TYR A 60 7.71 5.09 6.38
N LEU A 61 7.95 6.37 6.11
CA LEU A 61 9.30 6.95 6.09
C LEU A 61 9.72 7.54 7.44
N ASN A 62 8.78 7.65 8.38
CA ASN A 62 8.99 8.06 9.75
C ASN A 62 7.95 7.44 10.70
N ASP A 63 8.25 7.46 11.99
CA ASP A 63 7.28 7.15 13.03
C ASP A 63 6.30 8.32 13.18
N VAL A 64 5.01 8.00 13.36
CA VAL A 64 3.98 9.00 13.67
C VAL A 64 3.60 8.86 15.14
N PRO A 65 3.74 9.93 15.96
CA PRO A 65 3.42 9.89 17.38
C PRO A 65 1.97 9.48 17.67
N GLU A 66 1.00 10.03 16.93
CA GLU A 66 -0.42 9.75 17.14
C GLU A 66 -1.24 9.87 15.85
N GLY A 67 -2.11 8.88 15.59
CA GLY A 67 -2.94 8.82 14.40
C GLY A 67 -2.17 8.42 13.14
N GLY A 68 -2.74 8.74 11.98
CA GLY A 68 -2.10 8.50 10.68
C GLY A 68 -2.04 7.04 10.25
N GLU A 69 -2.80 6.15 10.90
CA GLU A 69 -2.84 4.72 10.58
C GLU A 69 -3.29 4.47 9.13
N THR A 70 -2.90 3.30 8.60
CA THR A 70 -3.59 2.74 7.44
C THR A 70 -4.59 1.73 7.95
N GLU A 71 -5.87 1.98 7.66
CA GLU A 71 -6.99 1.19 8.15
C GLU A 71 -7.56 0.32 7.04
N PHE A 72 -7.74 -0.96 7.33
CA PHE A 72 -8.43 -1.94 6.48
C PHE A 72 -9.74 -2.35 7.18
N PRO A 73 -10.88 -1.70 6.88
CA PRO A 73 -12.11 -1.88 7.64
C PRO A 73 -12.64 -3.31 7.63
N LEU A 74 -12.53 -4.03 6.50
CA LEU A 74 -13.02 -5.42 6.39
C LEU A 74 -12.32 -6.36 7.37
N PHE A 75 -11.03 -6.13 7.64
CA PHE A 75 -10.24 -6.92 8.58
C PHE A 75 -10.26 -6.38 10.01
N ARG A 76 -10.96 -5.26 10.25
CA ARG A 76 -10.91 -4.51 11.52
C ARG A 76 -9.46 -4.21 11.95
N LEU A 77 -8.60 -3.98 10.97
CA LEU A 77 -7.15 -3.81 11.16
C LEU A 77 -6.75 -2.35 11.00
N LYS A 78 -5.91 -1.86 11.90
CA LYS A 78 -5.25 -0.56 11.80
C LYS A 78 -3.76 -0.75 11.96
N VAL A 79 -3.00 -0.39 10.94
CA VAL A 79 -1.53 -0.45 10.98
C VAL A 79 -0.99 0.92 11.38
N LYS A 80 -0.23 0.94 12.48
CA LYS A 80 0.46 2.14 12.95
C LYS A 80 1.65 2.50 12.04
N PRO A 81 1.86 3.79 11.74
CA PRO A 81 3.06 4.25 11.04
C PRO A 81 4.31 4.05 11.90
N GLU A 82 5.21 3.20 11.43
CA GLU A 82 6.51 2.93 12.04
C GLU A 82 7.58 3.01 10.96
N LYS A 83 8.66 3.74 11.22
CA LYS A 83 9.70 4.03 10.23
C LYS A 83 10.25 2.73 9.62
N GLY A 84 10.25 2.65 8.29
CA GLY A 84 10.74 1.50 7.54
C GLY A 84 9.72 0.37 7.37
N LYS A 85 8.62 0.37 8.11
CA LYS A 85 7.56 -0.64 7.95
C LYS A 85 6.93 -0.50 6.56
N THR A 86 6.95 -1.60 5.82
CA THR A 86 6.36 -1.72 4.49
C THR A 86 5.16 -2.64 4.55
N LEU A 87 4.07 -2.19 3.94
CA LEU A 87 2.84 -2.93 3.74
C LEU A 87 2.72 -3.29 2.26
N ILE A 88 2.28 -4.52 1.99
CA ILE A 88 1.97 -5.02 0.64
C ILE A 88 0.61 -5.72 0.72
N TRP A 89 -0.31 -5.40 -0.19
CA TRP A 89 -1.66 -5.98 -0.20
C TRP A 89 -2.24 -6.06 -1.63
N PRO A 90 -3.18 -7.00 -1.89
CA PRO A 90 -3.92 -7.07 -3.14
C PRO A 90 -4.65 -5.78 -3.52
N ALA A 91 -4.68 -5.47 -4.82
CA ALA A 91 -5.37 -4.31 -5.37
C ALA A 91 -6.91 -4.37 -5.28
N GLU A 92 -7.45 -5.54 -4.91
CA GLU A 92 -8.88 -5.86 -4.94
C GLU A 92 -9.70 -5.24 -3.79
N TRP A 93 -11.02 -5.19 -3.97
CA TRP A 93 -11.97 -4.60 -3.00
C TRP A 93 -11.93 -5.25 -1.61
N THR A 94 -11.48 -6.51 -1.52
CA THR A 94 -11.31 -7.22 -0.24
C THR A 94 -10.29 -6.53 0.66
N HIS A 95 -9.39 -5.72 0.09
CA HIS A 95 -8.38 -4.93 0.80
C HIS A 95 -8.66 -3.43 0.71
N ALA A 96 -9.94 -3.06 0.58
CA ALA A 96 -10.33 -1.66 0.66
C ALA A 96 -9.82 -1.04 1.97
N HIS A 97 -9.23 0.14 1.86
CA HIS A 97 -8.50 0.79 2.95
C HIS A 97 -8.65 2.31 2.91
N ARG A 98 -8.19 2.97 3.96
CA ARG A 98 -8.13 4.44 4.07
C ARG A 98 -6.94 4.86 4.94
N GLY A 99 -6.51 6.11 4.78
CA GLY A 99 -5.59 6.76 5.71
C GLY A 99 -6.37 7.45 6.81
N SER A 100 -6.09 7.11 8.07
CA SER A 100 -6.65 7.79 9.24
C SER A 100 -6.03 9.18 9.43
N ILE A 101 -6.74 10.04 10.16
CA ILE A 101 -6.31 11.41 10.51
C ILE A 101 -4.99 11.35 11.28
N VAL A 102 -3.99 12.10 10.80
CA VAL A 102 -2.76 12.35 11.55
C VAL A 102 -3.09 13.30 12.70
N LYS A 103 -2.91 12.86 13.95
CA LYS A 103 -3.25 13.67 15.13
C LYS A 103 -2.06 14.45 15.67
N LYS A 104 -0.84 13.92 15.53
CA LYS A 104 0.38 14.57 16.03
C LYS A 104 1.59 14.22 15.18
N GLY A 105 2.34 15.25 14.78
CA GLY A 105 3.55 15.14 13.96
C GLY A 105 3.25 14.90 12.47
N PRO A 106 4.22 15.09 11.56
CA PRO A 106 4.02 14.82 10.14
C PRO A 106 4.09 13.32 9.85
N LYS A 107 3.34 12.85 8.84
CA LYS A 107 3.44 11.50 8.27
C LYS A 107 4.05 11.58 6.87
N TYR A 108 5.11 10.84 6.64
CA TYR A 108 5.75 10.67 5.34
C TYR A 108 5.58 9.22 4.88
N ILE A 109 5.09 9.04 3.65
CA ILE A 109 4.94 7.73 3.03
C ILE A 109 5.45 7.74 1.60
N THR A 110 5.96 6.59 1.17
CA THR A 110 6.05 6.26 -0.26
C THR A 110 5.01 5.20 -0.59
N THR A 111 4.29 5.35 -1.69
CA THR A 111 3.30 4.38 -2.18
C THR A 111 3.56 4.03 -3.63
N GLY A 112 3.26 2.80 -4.02
CA GLY A 112 3.30 2.40 -5.41
C GLY A 112 2.50 1.13 -5.65
N TRP A 113 2.59 0.62 -6.87
CA TRP A 113 1.86 -0.55 -7.30
C TRP A 113 2.76 -1.54 -8.00
N LEU A 114 2.38 -2.80 -7.92
CA LEU A 114 2.91 -3.86 -8.77
C LEU A 114 1.83 -4.21 -9.80
N HIS A 115 2.23 -4.31 -11.06
CA HIS A 115 1.36 -4.67 -12.17
C HIS A 115 2.01 -5.72 -13.07
N LEU A 116 1.21 -6.30 -13.95
CA LEU A 116 1.74 -7.18 -14.99
C LEU A 116 2.70 -6.41 -15.90
N PRO A 117 3.72 -7.09 -16.45
CA PRO A 117 4.60 -6.49 -17.45
C PRO A 117 3.80 -5.99 -18.66
N ASP A 118 4.20 -4.84 -19.22
CA ASP A 118 3.57 -4.26 -20.41
C ASP A 118 4.10 -4.89 -21.72
N ASP A 119 5.14 -5.74 -21.63
CA ASP A 119 5.69 -6.54 -22.72
C ASP A 119 4.96 -7.89 -22.84
N ILE A 120 4.19 -8.04 -23.92
CA ILE A 120 3.85 -9.34 -24.52
C ILE A 120 4.99 -9.75 -25.44
#